data_AF-G7WLY3-F1
#
_entry.id   AF-G7WLY3-F1
#
_cell.length_a   1.000
_cell.length_b   1.000
_cell.length_c   1.000
_cell.angle_alpha   90.00
_cell.angle_beta   90.00
_cell.angle_gamma   90.00
#
_symmetry.space_group_name_H-M   'P 1'
#
loop_
_entity.id
_entity.type
_entity.pdbx_description
1 polymer ?
#
loop_
_entity_poly.entity_id
_entity_poly.type
_entity_poly.pdbx_seq_one_letter_code
_entity_poly.pdbx_strand_id
1 'polypeptide(L)' 'MHEHKHGSDTHGSHEHELNAHEIEHLLDHWIEHNKSHSESFRARAREMEAASPKAAARVREAAELMDACTAKLEEAAGEL' A
#
# COMPACT_ATOMS: atom_id res chain seq x y z
N MET A 1 -23.89 20.67 35.78
CA MET A 1 -22.48 20.24 35.85
C MET A 1 -22.42 18.88 35.19
N HIS A 2 -21.64 18.76 34.12
CA HIS A 2 -21.57 17.57 33.27
C HIS A 2 -20.74 16.48 33.96
N GLU A 3 -21.33 15.32 34.23
CA GLU A 3 -20.61 14.13 34.67
C GLU A 3 -20.17 13.34 33.44
N HIS A 4 -18.90 13.51 33.04
CA HIS A 4 -18.28 12.67 32.01
C HIS A 4 -17.81 11.36 32.66
N LYS A 5 -18.60 10.29 32.49
CA LYS A 5 -18.13 8.93 32.73
C LYS A 5 -17.14 8.55 31.63
N HIS A 6 -15.84 8.56 31.97
CA HIS A 6 -14.82 7.87 31.19
C HIS A 6 -14.98 6.36 31.36
N GLY A 7 -15.82 5.75 30.53
CA GLY A 7 -15.69 4.35 30.19
C GLY A 7 -14.52 4.22 29.22
N SER A 8 -13.35 3.88 29.76
CA SER A 8 -12.22 3.43 28.97
C SER A 8 -12.58 2.06 28.41
N ASP A 9 -13.22 2.03 27.24
CA ASP A 9 -13.35 0.81 26.45
C ASP A 9 -11.95 0.41 25.99
N THR A 10 -11.32 -0.45 26.79
CA THR A 10 -10.22 -1.30 26.36
C THR A 10 -10.75 -2.14 25.20
N HIS A 11 -10.54 -1.68 23.98
CA HIS A 11 -10.64 -2.50 22.78
C HIS A 11 -9.60 -3.61 22.92
N GLY A 12 -10.02 -4.73 23.52
CA GLY A 12 -9.33 -5.99 23.38
C GLY A 12 -9.25 -6.28 21.89
N SER A 13 -8.04 -6.22 21.35
CA SER A 13 -7.72 -6.77 20.04
C SER A 13 -7.96 -8.28 20.13
N HIS A 14 -9.19 -8.72 19.87
CA HIS A 14 -9.43 -10.09 19.51
C HIS A 14 -8.61 -10.35 18.25
N GLU A 15 -7.63 -11.25 18.34
CA GLU A 15 -6.87 -11.73 17.20
C GLU A 15 -7.85 -12.40 16.24
N HIS A 16 -8.33 -11.64 15.27
CA HIS A 16 -9.16 -12.14 14.18
C HIS A 16 -8.22 -12.74 13.15
N GLU A 17 -8.16 -14.07 13.10
CA GLU A 17 -7.48 -14.77 12.00
C GLU A 17 -8.21 -14.48 10.69
N LEU A 18 -7.48 -14.03 9.67
CA LEU A 18 -8.04 -13.74 8.37
C LEU A 18 -8.45 -15.05 7.68
N ASN A 19 -9.63 -15.08 7.08
CA ASN A 19 -10.03 -16.17 6.18
C ASN A 19 -9.52 -15.92 4.75
N ALA A 20 -9.56 -16.95 3.90
CA ALA A 20 -9.05 -16.88 2.53
C ALA A 20 -9.62 -15.72 1.70
N HIS A 21 -10.93 -15.44 1.81
CA HIS A 21 -11.58 -14.35 1.08
C HIS A 21 -11.13 -12.97 1.59
N GLU A 22 -10.89 -12.82 2.89
CA GLU A 22 -10.35 -11.57 3.44
C GLU A 22 -8.90 -11.34 3.02
N ILE A 23 -8.10 -12.40 2.92
CA ILE A 23 -6.72 -12.32 2.41
C ILE A 23 -6.73 -11.96 0.92
N GLU A 24 -7.57 -12.61 0.12
CA GLU A 24 -7.74 -12.31 -1.31
C GLU A 24 -8.10 -10.83 -1.51
N HIS A 25 -9.11 -10.33 -0.78
CA HIS A 25 -9.52 -8.94 -0.88
C HIS A 25 -8.43 -7.95 -0.48
N LEU A 26 -7.64 -8.28 0.55
CA LEU A 26 -6.48 -7.47 0.97
C LEU A 26 -5.41 -7.42 -0.11
N LEU A 27 -5.06 -8.57 -0.70
CA LEU A 27 -4.04 -8.65 -1.74
C LEU A 27 -4.48 -7.87 -2.99
N ASP A 28 -5.72 -8.04 -3.44
CA ASP A 28 -6.28 -7.30 -4.57
C ASP A 28 -6.19 -5.79 -4.35
N HIS A 29 -6.57 -5.31 -3.15
CA HIS A 29 -6.51 -3.90 -2.81
C HIS A 29 -5.07 -3.36 -2.88
N TRP A 30 -4.10 -4.09 -2.33
CA TRP A 30 -2.70 -3.68 -2.36
C TRP A 30 -2.10 -3.73 -3.76
N ILE A 31 -2.44 -4.73 -4.57
CA ILE A 31 -2.00 -4.84 -5.97
C ILE A 31 -2.51 -3.64 -6.78
N GLU A 32 -3.81 -3.31 -6.67
CA GLU A 32 -4.39 -2.15 -7.35
C GLU A 32 -3.70 -0.85 -6.92
N HIS A 33 -3.53 -0.65 -5.61
CA HIS A 33 -2.93 0.56 -5.06
C HIS A 33 -1.47 0.73 -5.51
N ASN A 34 -0.69 -0.35 -5.50
CA ASN A 34 0.71 -0.34 -5.91
C ASN A 34 0.86 -0.03 -7.41
N LYS A 35 0.01 -0.60 -8.27
CA LYS A 35 -0.02 -0.29 -9.71
C LYS A 35 -0.27 1.21 -9.95
N SER A 36 -1.28 1.78 -9.27
CA SER A 36 -1.61 3.21 -9.36
C SER A 36 -0.45 4.12 -8.89
N HIS A 37 0.22 3.77 -7.78
CA HIS A 37 1.40 4.51 -7.31
C HIS A 37 2.56 4.42 -8.30
N SER A 38 2.85 3.23 -8.82
CA SER A 38 3.94 3.02 -9.76
C SER A 38 3.77 3.85 -11.04
N GLU A 39 2.55 3.90 -11.59
CA GLU A 39 2.21 4.77 -12.73
C GLU A 39 2.38 6.26 -12.38
N SER A 40 1.87 6.68 -11.23
CA SER A 40 1.97 8.06 -10.74
C SER A 40 3.42 8.49 -10.52
N PHE A 41 4.26 7.63 -9.97
CA PHE A 41 5.69 7.88 -9.77
C PHE A 41 6.39 8.07 -11.11
N ARG A 42 6.10 7.23 -12.11
CA ARG A 42 6.66 7.40 -13.46
C ARG A 42 6.22 8.70 -14.11
N ALA A 43 4.96 9.09 -13.95
CA ALA A 43 4.46 10.37 -14.44
C ALA A 43 5.19 11.55 -13.80
N ARG A 44 5.30 11.56 -12.48
CA ARG A 44 5.98 12.62 -11.73
C ARG A 44 7.47 12.67 -12.00
N ALA A 45 8.14 11.53 -12.16
CA ALA A 45 9.55 11.48 -12.53
C ALA A 45 9.81 12.19 -13.87
N ARG A 46 8.93 12.01 -14.87
CA ARG A 46 9.03 12.73 -16.16
C ARG A 46 8.92 14.25 -15.98
N GLU A 47 8.00 14.71 -15.15
CA GLU A 47 7.83 16.13 -14.83
C GLU A 47 9.06 16.71 -14.09
N MET A 48 9.71 15.89 -13.26
CA MET A 48 10.88 16.29 -12.47
C MET A 48 12.19 16.32 -13.26
N GLU A 49 12.29 15.66 -14.41
CA GLU A 49 13.55 15.41 -15.13
C GLU A 49 14.32 16.71 -15.41
N ALA A 50 13.62 17.76 -15.86
CA ALA A 50 14.24 19.03 -16.22
C ALA A 50 14.78 19.80 -15.02
N ALA A 51 14.14 19.67 -13.86
CA ALA A 51 14.51 20.39 -12.64
C ALA A 51 15.53 19.63 -11.80
N SER A 52 15.41 18.29 -11.74
CA SER A 52 16.28 17.44 -10.94
C SER A 52 16.35 16.01 -11.51
N PRO A 53 17.29 15.76 -12.44
CA PRO A 53 17.47 14.43 -13.04
C PRO A 53 17.77 13.35 -12.01
N LYS A 54 18.52 13.68 -10.95
CA LYS A 54 18.85 12.74 -9.88
C LYS A 54 17.60 12.35 -9.08
N ALA A 55 16.72 13.30 -8.76
CA ALA A 55 15.49 12.99 -8.06
C ALA A 55 14.53 12.19 -8.96
N ALA A 56 14.41 12.56 -10.24
CA ALA A 56 13.64 11.81 -11.23
C ALA A 56 14.11 10.35 -11.35
N ALA A 57 15.42 10.12 -11.36
CA ALA A 57 16.00 8.77 -11.34
C ALA A 57 15.59 7.97 -10.09
N ARG A 58 15.65 8.57 -8.90
CA ARG A 58 15.23 7.90 -7.64
C ARG A 58 13.73 7.60 -7.61
N VAL A 59 12.89 8.47 -8.16
CA VAL A 59 11.44 8.23 -8.25
C VAL A 59 11.13 7.11 -9.26
N ARG A 60 11.89 6.99 -10.36
CA ARG A 60 11.79 5.84 -11.27
C ARG A 60 12.16 4.53 -10.57
N GLU A 61 13.27 4.52 -9.83
CA GLU A 61 13.69 3.37 -9.02
C GLU A 61 12.60 2.98 -7.99
N ALA A 62 11.94 3.96 -7.36
CA ALA A 62 10.80 3.69 -6.47
C ALA A 62 9.61 3.03 -7.18
N ALA A 63 9.32 3.40 -8.44
CA ALA A 63 8.29 2.74 -9.24
C ALA A 63 8.66 1.29 -9.57
N GLU A 64 9.93 1.03 -9.90
CA GLU A 64 10.43 -0.33 -10.16
C GLU A 64 10.34 -1.22 -8.92
N LEU A 65 10.68 -0.70 -7.74
CA LEU A 65 10.53 -1.40 -6.47
C LEU A 65 9.05 -1.69 -6.16
N MET A 66 8.16 -0.75 -6.50
CA MET A 66 6.71 -0.94 -6.34
C MET A 66 6.17 -2.04 -7.25
N ASP A 67 6.65 -2.13 -8.49
CA ASP A 67 6.31 -3.23 -9.40
C ASP A 67 6.82 -4.57 -8.88
N ALA A 68 8.05 -4.62 -8.37
CA ALA A 68 8.61 -5.84 -7.77
C ALA A 68 7.82 -6.29 -6.53
N CYS A 69 7.36 -5.34 -5.70
CA CYS A 69 6.45 -5.60 -4.59
C CYS A 69 5.12 -6.17 -5.10
N THR A 70 4.54 -5.55 -6.12
CA THR A 70 3.28 -5.98 -6.74
C THR A 70 3.37 -7.41 -7.28
N ALA A 71 4.45 -7.77 -7.96
CA ALA A 71 4.66 -9.13 -8.46
C ALA A 71 4.66 -10.17 -7.33
N LYS A 72 5.23 -9.85 -6.17
CA LYS A 72 5.20 -10.73 -5.00
C LYS A 72 3.81 -10.88 -4.39
N LEU A 73 3.00 -9.82 -4.43
CA LEU A 73 1.61 -9.89 -3.99
C LEU A 73 0.75 -10.72 -4.96
N GLU A 74 0.99 -10.59 -6.27
CA GLU A 74 0.33 -11.43 -7.29
C GLU A 74 0.69 -12.91 -7.15
N GLU A 75 1.96 -13.22 -6.87
CA GLU A 75 2.39 -14.58 -6.52
C GLU A 75 1.64 -15.09 -5.27
N ALA A 76 1.56 -14.28 -4.20
CA ALA A 76 0.85 -14.66 -2.98
C ALA A 76 -0.65 -14.88 -3.21
N ALA A 77 -1.29 -14.08 -4.07
CA ALA A 77 -2.69 -14.26 -4.43
C ALA A 77 -2.94 -15.56 -5.20
N GLY A 78 -1.95 -16.02 -5.98
CA GLY A 78 -2.01 -17.32 -6.68
C GLY A 78 -1.83 -18.55 -5.80
N GLU A 79 -1.47 -18.38 -4.53
CA GLU A 79 -1.32 -19.45 -3.53
C GLU A 79 -2.56 -19.61 -2.62
N LEU A 80 -3.60 -18.81 -2.83
CA LEU A 80 -4.87 -18.87 -2.08
C LEU A 80 -5.85 -19.92 -2.64
#